data_AF-A0A6A8A741-F1
#
_entry.id   AF-A0A6A8A741-F1
#
_cell.length_a   1.000
_cell.length_b   1.000
_cell.length_c   1.000
_cell.angle_alpha   90.00
_cell.angle_beta   90.00
_cell.angle_gamma   90.00
#
_symmetry.space_group_name_H-M   'P 1'
#
loop_
_entity.id
_entity.type
_entity.pdbx_description
1 polymer ?
#
loop_
_entity_poly.entity_id
_entity_poly.type
_entity_poly.pdbx_seq_one_letter_code
_entity_poly.pdbx_strand_id
1 'polypeptide(L)'
;MGVGRGLWLSVTRDCRTGMTATALTIDCHAIGDMDAFWERYVQAVGPENCVHFGRNLDALWDALSGGGPGWPDVEHLVFQHSNALLEMPDGDGAFLLQRLGDMASRLVHMKLELA
;
A
#
# COMPACT_ATOMS: atom_id res chain seq x y z
N MET A 1 17.79 -24.14 -17.72
CA MET A 1 16.45 -23.62 -18.09
C MET A 1 15.58 -23.70 -16.85
N GLY A 2 15.55 -22.62 -16.07
CA GLY A 2 14.78 -22.55 -14.82
C GLY A 2 13.65 -21.56 -14.97
N VAL A 3 12.43 -22.05 -15.14
CA VAL A 3 11.20 -21.25 -15.08
C VAL A 3 10.79 -21.13 -13.62
N GLY A 4 11.22 -20.04 -12.97
CA GLY A 4 10.75 -19.66 -11.64
C GLY A 4 9.39 -18.99 -11.74
N ARG A 5 8.33 -19.79 -11.57
CA ARG A 5 6.94 -19.32 -11.44
C ARG A 5 6.86 -18.47 -10.17
N GLY A 6 6.74 -17.15 -10.30
CA GLY A 6 6.42 -16.27 -9.18
C GLY A 6 5.07 -16.68 -8.60
N LEU A 7 5.07 -17.16 -7.35
CA LEU A 7 3.86 -17.43 -6.60
C LEU A 7 3.23 -16.09 -6.22
N TRP A 8 2.19 -15.73 -6.94
CA TRP A 8 1.22 -14.73 -6.53
C TRP A 8 0.37 -15.31 -5.39
N LEU A 9 -0.03 -14.43 -4.45
CA LEU A 9 -1.04 -14.58 -3.41
C LEU A 9 -0.58 -15.08 -2.03
N SER A 10 -0.58 -14.15 -1.09
CA SER A 10 -1.27 -14.37 0.19
C SER A 10 -2.04 -13.09 0.57
N VAL A 11 -2.99 -12.68 -0.26
CA VAL A 11 -4.14 -11.91 0.25
C VAL A 11 -5.05 -12.95 0.89
N THR A 12 -4.92 -13.17 2.20
CA THR A 12 -5.97 -13.84 2.97
C THR A 12 -7.16 -12.89 3.09
N ARG A 13 -7.99 -12.82 2.04
CA ARG A 13 -9.40 -12.46 2.22
C ARG A 13 -10.08 -13.71 2.79
N ASP A 14 -10.18 -13.78 4.12
CA ASP A 14 -11.07 -14.75 4.75
C ASP A 14 -12.51 -14.33 4.45
N CYS A 15 -13.15 -15.04 3.53
CA CYS A 15 -14.52 -14.77 3.09
C CYS A 15 -15.56 -15.54 3.94
N ARG A 16 -15.22 -15.93 5.17
CA ARG A 16 -16.13 -16.66 6.06
C ARG A 16 -16.41 -15.81 7.30
N THR A 17 -17.61 -15.23 7.33
CA THR A 17 -18.21 -14.38 8.39
C THR A 17 -17.89 -12.89 8.30
N GLY A 18 -18.88 -12.03 8.57
CA GLY A 18 -18.80 -10.58 8.44
C GLY A 18 -17.86 -9.91 9.45
N MET A 19 -16.57 -10.20 9.36
CA MET A 19 -15.47 -9.45 9.98
C MET A 19 -14.75 -8.72 8.86
N THR A 20 -14.79 -7.39 8.89
CA THR A 20 -13.92 -6.55 8.07
C THR A 20 -12.47 -6.98 8.28
N ALA A 21 -11.68 -7.11 7.21
CA ALA A 21 -10.27 -7.44 7.33
C ALA A 21 -9.60 -6.38 8.21
N THR A 22 -8.98 -6.79 9.31
CA THR A 22 -8.39 -5.84 10.27
C THR A 22 -7.09 -5.24 9.75
N ALA A 23 -6.40 -5.92 8.83
CA ALA A 23 -5.17 -5.43 8.23
C ALA A 23 -5.02 -5.77 6.74
N LEU A 24 -4.44 -4.84 5.98
CA LEU A 24 -3.94 -5.03 4.62
C LEU A 24 -2.43 -4.87 4.62
N THR A 25 -1.71 -5.84 4.07
CA THR A 25 -0.25 -5.79 3.91
C THR A 25 0.13 -5.62 2.45
N ILE A 26 1.02 -4.68 2.18
CA ILE A 26 1.56 -4.38 0.85
C ILE A 26 3.07 -4.62 0.90
N ASP A 27 3.57 -5.53 0.05
CA ASP A 27 5.00 -5.80 -0.07
C ASP A 27 5.68 -4.76 -0.98
N CYS A 28 6.65 -4.05 -0.41
CA CYS A 28 7.44 -3.02 -1.08
C CYS A 28 8.68 -3.56 -1.80
N HIS A 29 8.95 -4.87 -1.74
CA HIS A 29 10.07 -5.46 -2.46
C HIS A 29 9.94 -5.29 -3.98
N ALA A 30 11.07 -5.05 -4.65
CA ALA A 30 11.15 -4.88 -6.11
C ALA A 30 10.23 -3.79 -6.70
N ILE A 31 9.96 -2.73 -5.95
CA ILE A 31 9.38 -1.49 -6.49
C ILE A 31 10.51 -0.68 -7.15
N GLY A 32 10.40 -0.46 -8.45
CA GLY A 32 11.42 0.23 -9.24
C GLY A 32 11.20 1.74 -9.36
N ASP A 33 9.97 2.21 -9.21
CA ASP A 33 9.60 3.62 -9.37
C ASP A 33 8.25 3.91 -8.69
N MET A 34 7.90 5.19 -8.64
CA MET A 34 6.64 5.67 -8.07
C MET A 34 5.40 5.05 -8.75
N ASP A 35 5.44 4.83 -10.06
CA ASP A 35 4.31 4.24 -10.79
C ASP A 35 4.07 2.78 -10.37
N ALA A 36 5.15 2.01 -10.21
CA ALA A 36 5.10 0.65 -9.69
C ALA A 36 4.59 0.59 -8.25
N PHE A 37 4.92 1.59 -7.42
CA PHE A 37 4.37 1.72 -6.07
C PHE A 37 2.86 1.93 -6.09
N TRP A 38 2.37 2.88 -6.90
CA TRP A 38 0.94 3.14 -7.01
C TRP A 38 0.17 1.97 -7.60
N GLU A 39 0.74 1.28 -8.59
CA GLU A 39 0.16 0.06 -9.12
C GLU A 39 0.04 -1.03 -8.05
N ARG A 40 1.09 -1.24 -7.25
CA ARG A 40 1.07 -2.18 -6.10
C ARG A 40 -0.06 -1.86 -5.14
N TYR A 41 -0.20 -0.58 -4.79
CA TYR A 41 -1.24 -0.10 -3.88
C TYR A 41 -2.64 -0.36 -4.45
N VAL A 42 -2.89 0.02 -5.70
CA VAL A 42 -4.17 -0.17 -6.39
C VAL A 42 -4.55 -1.65 -6.48
N GLN A 43 -3.60 -2.53 -6.78
CA GLN A 43 -3.85 -3.97 -6.83
C GLN A 43 -4.19 -4.56 -5.46
N ALA A 44 -3.56 -4.07 -4.40
CA ALA A 44 -3.80 -4.54 -3.03
C ALA A 44 -5.16 -4.06 -2.49
N VAL A 45 -5.52 -2.80 -2.73
CA VAL A 45 -6.78 -2.20 -2.29
C VAL A 45 -7.97 -2.73 -3.09
N GLY A 46 -7.78 -3.00 -4.39
CA GLY A 46 -8.84 -3.36 -5.32
C GLY A 46 -9.02 -2.26 -6.38
N PRO A 47 -8.76 -2.53 -7.67
CA PRO A 47 -8.87 -1.55 -8.73
C PRO A 47 -10.23 -0.84 -8.82
N GLU A 48 -11.31 -1.54 -8.45
CA GLU A 48 -12.68 -1.03 -8.40
C GLU A 48 -12.84 0.13 -7.41
N ASN A 49 -12.12 0.10 -6.29
CA ASN A 49 -12.15 1.15 -5.28
C ASN A 49 -11.18 2.30 -5.61
N CYS A 50 -10.28 2.08 -6.57
CA CYS A 50 -9.26 3.02 -6.99
C CYS A 50 -9.57 3.73 -8.32
N VAL A 51 -10.78 3.59 -8.87
CA VAL A 51 -11.15 4.19 -10.18
C VAL A 51 -10.90 5.70 -10.23
N HIS A 52 -11.08 6.40 -9.10
CA HIS A 52 -10.83 7.84 -8.96
C HIS A 52 -9.61 8.17 -8.11
N PHE A 53 -8.77 7.18 -7.80
CA PHE A 53 -7.58 7.38 -6.98
C PHE A 53 -6.48 8.07 -7.80
N GLY A 54 -6.02 9.22 -7.30
CA GLY A 54 -5.10 10.11 -8.02
C GLY A 54 -3.65 9.62 -8.14
N ARG A 55 -3.28 8.48 -7.54
CA ARG A 55 -1.93 7.89 -7.59
C ARG A 55 -0.82 8.89 -7.24
N ASN A 56 -1.01 9.59 -6.13
CA ASN A 56 -0.02 10.51 -5.56
C ASN A 56 -0.19 10.59 -4.04
N LEU A 57 0.74 11.25 -3.35
CA LEU A 57 0.74 11.33 -1.89
C LEU A 57 -0.45 12.11 -1.31
N ASP A 58 -0.96 13.12 -2.01
CA ASP A 58 -2.13 13.88 -1.56
C ASP A 58 -3.40 13.01 -1.65
N ALA A 59 -3.55 12.28 -2.76
CA ALA A 59 -4.64 11.30 -2.92
C ALA A 59 -4.56 10.18 -1.89
N LEU A 60 -3.35 9.69 -1.56
CA LEU A 60 -3.16 8.71 -0.50
C LEU A 60 -3.57 9.28 0.86
N TRP A 61 -3.18 10.52 1.17
CA TRP A 61 -3.60 11.17 2.40
C TRP A 61 -5.12 11.32 2.48
N ASP A 62 -5.77 11.76 1.42
CA ASP A 62 -7.23 11.91 1.36
C ASP A 62 -7.95 10.57 1.53
N ALA A 63 -7.45 9.52 0.88
CA ALA A 63 -7.93 8.16 1.06
C ALA A 63 -7.85 7.74 2.53
N LEU A 64 -6.65 7.84 3.13
CA LEU A 64 -6.38 7.29 4.47
C LEU A 64 -6.94 8.12 5.63
N SER A 65 -7.06 9.44 5.46
CA SER A 65 -7.54 10.33 6.52
C SER A 65 -9.06 10.59 6.46
N GLY A 66 -9.64 10.57 5.26
CA GLY A 66 -11.04 10.93 5.03
C GLY A 66 -11.91 9.80 4.47
N GLY A 67 -11.35 8.63 4.17
CA GLY A 67 -12.08 7.53 3.52
C GLY A 67 -12.39 7.81 2.05
N GLY A 68 -11.55 8.60 1.36
CA GLY A 68 -11.69 8.92 -0.05
C GLY A 68 -11.38 7.75 -1.01
N PRO A 69 -11.41 7.99 -2.35
CA PRO A 69 -11.06 6.98 -3.35
C PRO A 69 -9.73 6.31 -3.04
N GLY A 70 -9.68 4.97 -3.08
CA GLY A 70 -8.51 4.19 -2.68
C GLY A 70 -8.43 3.83 -1.19
N TRP A 71 -9.44 4.14 -0.37
CA TRP A 71 -9.49 3.69 1.03
C TRP A 71 -9.48 2.15 1.15
N PRO A 72 -8.54 1.52 1.86
CA PRO A 72 -8.38 0.06 1.88
C PRO A 72 -9.50 -0.71 2.61
N ASP A 73 -10.43 -0.05 3.28
CA ASP A 73 -11.48 -0.66 4.11
C ASP A 73 -10.94 -1.61 5.21
N VAL A 74 -9.82 -1.19 5.83
CA VAL A 74 -9.15 -1.90 6.93
C VAL A 74 -8.75 -0.95 8.05
N GLU A 75 -8.56 -1.48 9.25
CA GLU A 75 -8.09 -0.71 10.41
C GLU A 75 -6.56 -0.47 10.41
N HIS A 76 -5.81 -1.33 9.72
CA HIS A 76 -4.36 -1.32 9.70
C HIS A 76 -3.79 -1.54 8.30
N LEU A 77 -3.00 -0.59 7.80
CA LEU A 77 -2.25 -0.73 6.55
C LEU A 77 -0.78 -0.91 6.86
N VAL A 78 -0.18 -1.99 6.37
CA VAL A 78 1.23 -2.31 6.59
C VAL A 78 1.97 -2.28 5.25
N PHE A 79 2.98 -1.42 5.13
CA PHE A 79 3.96 -1.49 4.05
C PHE A 79 5.13 -2.36 4.52
N GLN A 80 5.12 -3.63 4.12
CA GLN A 80 6.14 -4.59 4.47
C GLN A 80 7.36 -4.45 3.57
N HIS A 81 8.55 -4.68 4.13
CA HIS A 81 9.84 -4.44 3.47
C HIS A 81 9.96 -2.99 3.01
N SER A 82 9.44 -2.02 3.78
CA SER A 82 9.42 -0.61 3.37
C SER A 82 10.82 -0.04 3.12
N ASN A 83 11.85 -0.60 3.76
CA ASN A 83 13.25 -0.23 3.52
C ASN A 83 13.73 -0.55 2.10
N ALA A 84 13.10 -1.49 1.39
CA ALA A 84 13.42 -1.79 -0.01
C ALA A 84 13.08 -0.61 -0.95
N LEU A 85 12.21 0.31 -0.53
CA LEU A 85 11.95 1.54 -1.27
C LEU A 85 13.21 2.39 -1.41
N LEU A 86 14.16 2.31 -0.46
CA LEU A 86 15.44 3.03 -0.56
C LEU A 86 16.31 2.57 -1.74
N GLU A 87 16.01 1.40 -2.30
CA GLU A 87 16.73 0.82 -3.45
C GLU A 87 16.12 1.23 -4.80
N MET A 88 15.06 2.05 -4.81
CA MET A 88 14.43 2.57 -6.03
C MET A 88 15.45 3.35 -6.88
N PRO A 89 15.66 2.95 -8.15
CA PRO A 89 16.61 3.60 -9.06
C PRO A 89 16.35 5.08 -9.37
N ASP A 90 15.11 5.55 -9.23
CA ASP A 90 14.74 6.95 -9.48
C ASP A 90 15.18 7.93 -8.39
N GLY A 91 15.59 7.42 -7.22
CA GLY A 91 16.03 8.21 -6.07
C GLY A 91 14.91 8.76 -5.20
N ASP A 92 13.64 8.51 -5.54
CA ASP A 92 12.47 9.05 -4.81
C ASP A 92 12.11 8.22 -3.58
N GLY A 93 12.71 7.03 -3.42
CA GLY A 93 12.42 6.10 -2.34
C GLY A 93 12.57 6.67 -0.93
N ALA A 94 13.61 7.47 -0.67
CA ALA A 94 13.82 8.10 0.64
C ALA A 94 12.73 9.14 0.94
N PHE A 95 12.33 9.92 -0.07
CA PHE A 95 11.24 10.88 0.05
C PHE A 95 9.91 10.16 0.29
N LEU A 96 9.60 9.12 -0.48
CA LEU A 96 8.39 8.32 -0.29
C LEU A 96 8.33 7.73 1.12
N LEU A 97 9.40 7.10 1.60
CA LEU A 97 9.46 6.50 2.94
C LEU A 97 9.25 7.55 4.04
N GLN A 98 9.88 8.72 3.91
CA GLN A 98 9.68 9.84 4.83
C GLN A 98 8.22 10.28 4.87
N ARG A 99 7.59 10.45 3.70
CA ARG A 99 6.20 10.91 3.61
C ARG A 99 5.21 9.89 4.16
N LEU A 100 5.43 8.60 3.94
CA LEU A 100 4.63 7.55 4.57
C LEU A 100 4.80 7.56 6.09
N GLY A 101 6.01 7.80 6.60
CA GLY A 101 6.27 7.96 8.04
C GLY A 101 5.54 9.17 8.63
N ASP A 102 5.58 10.31 7.94
CA ASP A 102 4.82 11.51 8.34
C ASP A 102 3.32 11.21 8.41
N MET A 103 2.76 10.48 7.43
CA MET A 103 1.36 10.07 7.43
C MET A 103 1.04 9.15 8.60
N ALA A 104 1.86 8.12 8.86
CA ALA A 104 1.68 7.20 9.99
C ALA A 104 1.57 7.93 11.33
N SER A 105 2.34 9.01 11.52
CA SER A 105 2.31 9.81 12.75
C SER A 105 1.06 10.69 12.91
N ARG A 106 0.31 10.92 11.82
CA ARG A 106 -0.81 11.89 11.76
C ARG A 106 -2.18 11.25 11.55
N LEU A 107 -2.23 10.00 11.09
CA LEU A 107 -3.49 9.28 10.91
C LEU A 107 -4.12 8.97 12.26
N VAL A 108 -5.42 9.26 12.37
CA VAL A 108 -6.21 9.06 13.61
C VAL A 108 -7.31 8.01 13.46
N HIS A 109 -7.71 7.71 12.22
CA HIS A 109 -8.83 6.80 11.92
C HIS A 109 -8.37 5.41 11.47
N MET A 110 -7.08 5.25 11.19
CA MET A 110 -6.45 3.94 11.00
C MET A 110 -4.97 4.00 11.38
N LYS A 111 -4.40 2.81 11.53
CA LYS A 111 -2.96 2.66 11.70
C LYS A 111 -2.29 2.47 10.33
N LEU A 112 -1.21 3.20 10.09
CA LEU A 112 -0.26 2.92 9.01
C LEU A 112 1.07 2.50 9.64
N GLU A 113 1.63 1.39 9.19
CA GLU A 113 2.90 0.84 9.67
C GLU A 113 3.89 0.64 8.52
N LEU A 114 5.15 0.95 8.80
CA LEU A 114 6.29 0.70 7.92
C LEU A 114 7.13 -0.41 8.57
N ALA A 115 7.13 -1.60 7.96
CA ALA A 115 7.70 -2.83 8.52
C ALA A 115 8.84 -3.40 7.65
#